data_AF-A0A7C6ETK6-F1
#
_entry.id   AF-A0A7C6ETK6-F1
#
_cell.length_a   1.000
_cell.length_b   1.000
_cell.length_c   1.000
_cell.angle_alpha   90.00
_cell.angle_beta   90.00
_cell.angle_gamma   90.00
#
_symmetry.space_group_name_H-M   'P 1'
#
loop_
_entity.id
_entity.type
_entity.pdbx_description
1 polymer ?
#
loop_
_entity_poly.entity_id
_entity_poly.type
_entity_poly.pdbx_seq_one_letter_code
_entity_poly.pdbx_strand_id
1 'polypeptide(L)'
;MREYTALAFALQEKDSLLSLERLADRMEHALGECLWDPERRFLVDRFADGTRETHLYAGALLAGHLGLLDEAKLRAMLHTARSCLVDSALGVRNAWPADFHLLVERYRFHGNEAGPPYRYLNGGVWPHGNAWFCLLLDRVGDRRRALELLSRWAAVRNVLASPGGQAAMFEYRVADKADSLGYGRVDKPQFTWAAGWFLYALYWLYGIRENAWNIYLDPLLPDGQQSFEATIWIRGQPVEVRLDGKGSWAEAIRFDGTPQNTLVLPSAGPAPAAIGVTLGHLREPYLARATAAVGSVRFSPGPSPQMTLCLIAFPGHRSETLIHSPYPAREVHCGDSAIPSWRNEPFRDGFRILIQHVHHTELDTLAVRF
;
A
#
# COMPACT_ATOMS: atom_id res chain seq x y z
N MET A 1 -6.09 -13.82 0.86
CA MET A 1 -7.48 -14.31 0.70
C MET A 1 -8.34 -13.35 -0.11
N ARG A 2 -8.43 -12.05 0.20
CA ARG A 2 -9.23 -11.09 -0.59
C ARG A 2 -8.90 -11.09 -2.09
N GLU A 3 -7.60 -11.05 -2.42
CA GLU A 3 -7.10 -11.18 -3.79
C GLU A 3 -7.63 -12.44 -4.49
N TYR A 4 -7.62 -13.57 -3.78
CA TYR A 4 -8.13 -14.84 -4.30
C TYR A 4 -9.65 -14.81 -4.50
N THR A 5 -10.42 -14.20 -3.61
CA THR A 5 -11.87 -14.03 -3.77
C THR A 5 -12.20 -13.20 -5.02
N ALA A 6 -11.50 -12.08 -5.23
CA ALA A 6 -11.70 -11.25 -6.41
C ALA A 6 -11.29 -11.97 -7.70
N LEU A 7 -10.19 -12.73 -7.67
CA LEU A 7 -9.74 -13.57 -8.78
C LEU A 7 -10.78 -14.66 -9.12
N ALA A 8 -11.28 -15.38 -8.11
CA ALA A 8 -12.30 -16.42 -8.30
C ALA A 8 -13.57 -15.83 -8.94
N PHE A 9 -14.00 -14.65 -8.50
CA PHE A 9 -15.11 -13.93 -9.13
C PHE A 9 -14.81 -13.58 -10.59
N ALA A 10 -13.61 -13.06 -10.89
CA ALA A 10 -13.20 -12.73 -12.25
C ALA A 10 -13.14 -13.96 -13.18
N LEU A 11 -12.81 -15.13 -12.63
CA LEU A 11 -12.80 -16.42 -13.32
C LEU A 11 -14.19 -17.08 -13.39
N GLN A 12 -15.24 -16.40 -12.89
CA GLN A 12 -16.62 -16.92 -12.83
C GLN A 12 -16.78 -18.17 -11.97
N GLU A 13 -15.86 -18.40 -11.03
CA GLU A 13 -16.00 -19.41 -9.97
C GLU A 13 -16.89 -18.83 -8.86
N LYS A 14 -18.20 -18.96 -9.03
CA LYS A 14 -19.19 -18.28 -8.17
C LYS A 14 -19.46 -19.02 -6.85
N ASP A 15 -19.08 -20.27 -6.75
CA ASP A 15 -19.29 -21.07 -5.56
C ASP A 15 -18.44 -20.53 -4.41
N SER A 16 -19.06 -20.36 -3.24
CA SER A 16 -18.35 -20.02 -2.00
C SER A 16 -17.67 -18.63 -1.95
N LEU A 17 -17.90 -17.71 -2.90
CA LEU A 17 -17.27 -16.37 -2.85
C LEU A 17 -17.53 -15.63 -1.53
N LEU A 18 -18.77 -15.63 -1.05
CA LEU A 18 -19.13 -15.01 0.22
C LEU A 18 -18.50 -15.72 1.44
N SER A 19 -18.28 -17.03 1.37
CA SER A 19 -17.64 -17.77 2.46
C SER A 19 -16.13 -17.50 2.50
N LEU A 20 -15.49 -17.35 1.34
CA LEU A 20 -14.09 -16.93 1.19
C LEU A 20 -13.89 -15.50 1.70
N GLU A 21 -14.79 -14.58 1.36
CA GLU A 21 -14.75 -13.20 1.86
C GLU A 21 -14.87 -13.16 3.38
N ARG A 22 -15.86 -13.87 3.94
CA ARG A 22 -16.01 -13.98 5.41
C ARG A 22 -14.79 -14.63 6.06
N LEU A 23 -14.13 -15.58 5.40
CA LEU A 23 -12.89 -16.17 5.89
C LEU A 23 -11.76 -15.13 5.89
N ALA A 24 -11.63 -14.34 4.83
CA ALA A 24 -10.67 -13.24 4.77
C ALA A 24 -10.90 -12.25 5.91
N ASP A 25 -12.13 -11.78 6.12
CA ASP A 25 -12.48 -10.88 7.22
C ASP A 25 -12.06 -11.44 8.59
N ARG A 26 -12.33 -12.73 8.84
CA ARG A 26 -11.95 -13.39 10.10
C ARG A 26 -10.43 -13.47 10.27
N MET A 27 -9.69 -13.81 9.21
CA MET A 27 -8.24 -13.91 9.27
C MET A 27 -7.58 -12.55 9.53
N GLU A 28 -8.06 -11.50 8.86
CA GLU A 28 -7.54 -10.14 9.03
C GLU A 28 -7.82 -9.61 10.44
N HIS A 29 -9.04 -9.80 10.94
CA HIS A 29 -9.39 -9.45 12.32
C HIS A 29 -8.56 -10.24 13.34
N ALA A 30 -8.45 -11.56 13.17
CA ALA A 30 -7.69 -12.41 14.08
C ALA A 30 -6.20 -12.05 14.12
N LEU A 31 -5.60 -11.61 13.00
CA LEU A 31 -4.20 -11.19 13.00
C LEU A 31 -3.97 -10.00 13.95
N GLY A 32 -4.79 -8.95 13.82
CA GLY A 32 -4.67 -7.74 14.64
C GLY A 32 -5.07 -7.94 16.11
N GLU A 33 -5.93 -8.91 16.41
CA GLU A 33 -6.39 -9.19 17.78
C GLU A 33 -5.53 -10.24 18.50
N CYS A 34 -5.15 -11.33 17.84
CA CYS A 34 -4.46 -12.45 18.47
C CYS A 34 -2.95 -12.24 18.59
N LEU A 35 -2.35 -11.55 17.61
CA LEU A 35 -0.89 -11.38 17.54
C LEU A 35 -0.43 -10.04 18.12
N TRP A 36 -1.32 -9.09 18.34
CA TRP A 36 -0.93 -7.79 18.88
C TRP A 36 -0.53 -7.88 20.35
N ASP A 37 0.70 -7.46 20.66
CA ASP A 37 1.16 -7.28 22.04
C ASP A 37 1.04 -5.80 22.45
N PRO A 38 0.16 -5.44 23.41
CA PRO A 38 -0.08 -4.05 23.78
C PRO A 38 1.10 -3.42 24.55
N GLU A 39 1.91 -4.22 25.23
CA GLU A 39 3.07 -3.74 25.98
C GLU A 39 4.22 -3.43 25.01
N ARG A 40 4.49 -4.36 24.10
CA ARG A 40 5.58 -4.23 23.12
C ARG A 40 5.21 -3.37 21.92
N ARG A 41 3.91 -3.21 21.65
CA ARG A 41 3.33 -2.40 20.57
C ARG A 41 3.73 -2.89 19.17
N PHE A 42 3.72 -4.20 18.96
CA PHE A 42 3.88 -4.84 17.65
C PHE A 42 3.27 -6.25 17.65
N LEU A 43 3.27 -6.89 16.47
CA LEU A 43 2.78 -8.26 16.29
C LEU A 43 3.82 -9.29 16.75
N VAL A 44 3.44 -10.16 17.68
CA VAL A 44 4.24 -11.28 18.19
C VAL A 44 3.54 -12.60 17.89
N ASP A 45 4.34 -13.60 17.55
CA ASP A 45 3.86 -14.98 17.40
C ASP A 45 3.92 -15.74 18.74
N ARG A 46 3.50 -16.99 18.72
CA ARG A 46 3.64 -17.94 19.82
C ARG A 46 4.33 -19.20 19.31
N PHE A 47 5.20 -19.73 20.14
CA PHE A 47 5.80 -21.02 19.89
C PHE A 47 4.79 -22.15 20.12
N ALA A 48 5.11 -23.35 19.62
CA ALA A 48 4.26 -24.53 19.76
C ALA A 48 3.95 -24.92 21.22
N ASP A 49 4.80 -24.52 22.17
CA ASP A 49 4.59 -24.72 23.61
C ASP A 49 3.77 -23.59 24.27
N GLY A 50 3.24 -22.64 23.49
CA GLY A 50 2.39 -21.55 23.94
C GLY A 50 3.13 -20.34 24.50
N THR A 51 4.45 -20.42 24.66
CA THR A 51 5.26 -19.25 25.07
C THR A 51 5.26 -18.20 23.96
N ARG A 52 5.34 -16.92 24.36
CA ARG A 52 5.33 -15.81 23.41
C ARG A 52 6.68 -15.57 22.79
N GLU A 53 6.67 -15.27 21.50
CA GLU A 53 7.78 -14.66 20.81
C GLU A 53 8.02 -13.24 21.36
N THR A 54 9.27 -12.81 21.39
CA THR A 54 9.69 -11.49 21.90
C THR A 54 10.28 -10.59 20.82
N HIS A 55 10.57 -11.14 19.65
CA HIS A 55 11.22 -10.43 18.56
C HIS A 55 10.24 -9.65 17.70
N LEU A 56 10.64 -8.42 17.35
CA LEU A 56 10.04 -7.69 16.25
C LEU A 56 10.78 -8.05 14.96
N TYR A 57 10.08 -8.67 14.01
CA TYR A 57 10.62 -8.97 12.68
C TYR A 57 10.25 -7.87 11.69
N ALA A 58 11.14 -7.56 10.74
CA ALA A 58 10.83 -6.64 9.64
C ALA A 58 9.57 -7.04 8.85
N GLY A 59 9.28 -8.35 8.76
CA GLY A 59 8.07 -8.87 8.11
C GLY A 59 6.76 -8.37 8.72
N ALA A 60 6.73 -8.06 10.03
CA ALA A 60 5.53 -7.53 10.69
C ALA A 60 5.09 -6.17 10.12
N LEU A 61 6.02 -5.41 9.51
CA LEU A 61 5.72 -4.12 8.89
C LEU A 61 4.74 -4.24 7.71
N LEU A 62 4.71 -5.39 7.04
CA LEU A 62 3.76 -5.66 5.96
C LEU A 62 2.31 -5.65 6.42
N ALA A 63 2.02 -6.10 7.65
CA ALA A 63 0.65 -6.05 8.18
C ALA A 63 0.11 -4.62 8.22
N GLY A 64 0.99 -3.65 8.51
CA GLY A 64 0.64 -2.25 8.47
C GLY A 64 0.34 -1.77 7.05
N HIS A 65 1.24 -2.03 6.10
CA HIS A 65 1.04 -1.70 4.68
C HIS A 65 -0.25 -2.28 4.11
N LEU A 66 -0.50 -3.57 4.38
CA LEU A 66 -1.68 -4.31 3.91
C LEU A 66 -2.99 -3.90 4.61
N GLY A 67 -2.94 -2.93 5.54
CA GLY A 67 -4.13 -2.42 6.22
C GLY A 67 -4.74 -3.39 7.23
N LEU A 68 -3.95 -4.31 7.77
CA LEU A 68 -4.40 -5.33 8.75
C LEU A 68 -4.41 -4.82 10.19
N LEU A 69 -3.96 -3.59 10.41
CA LEU A 69 -3.93 -2.91 11.70
C LEU A 69 -4.80 -1.67 11.66
N ASP A 70 -5.53 -1.42 12.75
CA ASP A 70 -6.17 -0.13 12.96
C ASP A 70 -5.12 1.01 13.06
N GLU A 71 -5.59 2.25 12.94
CA GLU A 71 -4.70 3.41 12.89
C GLU A 71 -3.83 3.56 14.15
N ALA A 72 -4.36 3.22 15.33
CA ALA A 72 -3.62 3.34 16.58
C ALA A 72 -2.49 2.31 16.65
N LYS A 73 -2.78 1.04 16.36
CA LYS A 73 -1.80 -0.05 16.29
C LYS A 73 -0.75 0.22 15.20
N LEU A 74 -1.18 0.71 14.03
CA LEU A 74 -0.29 1.08 12.93
C LEU A 74 0.74 2.14 13.34
N ARG A 75 0.28 3.24 13.96
CA ARG A 75 1.16 4.33 14.42
C ARG A 75 2.08 3.87 15.55
N ALA A 76 1.58 3.05 16.47
CA ALA A 76 2.37 2.48 17.55
C ALA A 76 3.47 1.55 17.03
N MET A 77 3.15 0.66 16.09
CA MET A 77 4.13 -0.23 15.45
C MET A 77 5.19 0.56 14.66
N LEU A 78 4.79 1.60 13.92
CA LEU A 78 5.73 2.48 13.23
C LEU A 78 6.71 3.13 14.21
N HIS A 79 6.21 3.61 15.36
CA HIS A 79 7.06 4.20 16.39
C HIS A 79 8.07 3.18 16.94
N THR A 80 7.63 1.97 17.30
CA THR A 80 8.52 0.92 17.81
C THR A 80 9.53 0.47 16.75
N ALA A 81 9.12 0.29 15.50
CA ALA A 81 10.03 -0.05 14.42
C ALA A 81 11.12 1.03 14.22
N ARG A 82 10.73 2.32 14.26
CA ARG A 82 11.68 3.44 14.20
C ARG A 82 12.70 3.40 15.34
N SER A 83 12.29 3.03 16.55
CA SER A 83 13.18 3.04 17.72
C SER A 83 14.16 1.86 17.76
N CYS A 84 13.81 0.70 17.21
CA CYS A 84 14.63 -0.51 17.39
C CYS A 84 15.08 -1.21 16.09
N LEU A 85 14.28 -1.19 15.02
CA LEU A 85 14.64 -1.80 13.75
C LEU A 85 15.40 -0.86 12.83
N VAL A 86 15.09 0.44 12.84
CA VAL A 86 15.64 1.37 11.86
C VAL A 86 17.05 1.81 12.23
N ASP A 87 18.01 1.42 11.40
CA ASP A 87 19.27 2.09 11.24
C ASP A 87 19.15 3.25 10.25
N SER A 88 19.44 4.47 10.70
CA SER A 88 19.28 5.69 9.88
C SER A 88 20.16 5.72 8.63
N ALA A 89 21.29 5.02 8.63
CA ALA A 89 22.23 5.00 7.51
C ALA A 89 21.98 3.81 6.59
N LEU A 90 21.79 2.62 7.15
CA LEU A 90 21.71 1.37 6.37
C LEU A 90 20.28 0.94 6.03
N GLY A 91 19.31 1.26 6.89
CA GLY A 91 17.92 0.86 6.73
C GLY A 91 17.42 -0.05 7.85
N VAL A 92 16.55 -0.99 7.53
CA VAL A 92 15.74 -1.73 8.49
C VAL A 92 16.39 -3.08 8.82
N ARG A 93 16.67 -3.30 10.11
CA ARG A 93 17.15 -4.59 10.59
C ARG A 93 16.08 -5.67 10.45
N ASN A 94 16.52 -6.92 10.27
CA ASN A 94 15.63 -8.07 10.10
C ASN A 94 14.86 -8.43 11.36
N ALA A 95 15.52 -8.30 12.52
CA ALA A 95 14.97 -8.65 13.81
C ALA A 95 15.53 -7.73 14.91
N TRP A 96 14.74 -7.55 15.96
CA TRP A 96 15.17 -6.95 17.21
C TRP A 96 14.54 -7.68 18.41
N PRO A 97 15.30 -7.97 19.49
CA PRO A 97 16.75 -7.77 19.64
C PRO A 97 17.59 -8.70 18.75
N ALA A 98 18.90 -8.41 18.62
CA ALA A 98 19.83 -9.21 17.84
C ALA A 98 20.47 -10.34 18.68
N ASP A 99 19.63 -11.21 19.26
CA ASP A 99 20.05 -12.25 20.21
C ASP A 99 19.82 -13.69 19.71
N PHE A 100 19.51 -13.92 18.43
CA PHE A 100 19.22 -15.27 17.90
C PHE A 100 20.36 -16.28 18.10
N HIS A 101 21.60 -15.83 18.20
CA HIS A 101 22.75 -16.66 18.58
C HIS A 101 22.62 -17.31 19.98
N LEU A 102 21.78 -16.77 20.87
CA LEU A 102 21.46 -17.34 22.19
C LEU A 102 20.26 -18.30 22.14
N LEU A 103 19.57 -18.37 20.98
CA LEU A 103 18.28 -19.06 20.82
C LEU A 103 18.37 -20.22 19.82
N VAL A 104 19.59 -20.74 19.57
CA VAL A 104 19.86 -21.82 18.62
C VAL A 104 19.01 -23.06 18.88
N GLU A 105 19.00 -23.56 20.11
CA GLU A 105 18.18 -24.73 20.47
C GLU A 105 16.68 -24.44 20.35
N ARG A 106 16.29 -23.21 20.68
CA ARG A 106 14.89 -22.76 20.69
C ARG A 106 14.29 -22.76 19.29
N TYR A 107 14.99 -22.15 18.33
CA TYR A 107 14.56 -22.09 16.92
C TYR A 107 15.05 -23.28 16.08
N ARG A 108 15.85 -24.17 16.67
CA ARG A 108 16.47 -25.32 15.99
C ARG A 108 17.36 -24.91 14.81
N PHE A 109 18.11 -23.82 14.95
CA PHE A 109 19.08 -23.40 13.94
C PHE A 109 20.20 -24.44 13.78
N HIS A 110 20.67 -24.66 12.55
CA HIS A 110 21.82 -25.53 12.33
C HIS A 110 23.12 -24.78 12.67
N GLY A 111 23.67 -25.03 13.86
CA GLY A 111 24.80 -24.23 14.38
C GLY A 111 24.38 -22.77 14.59
N ASN A 112 25.21 -21.82 14.13
CA ASN A 112 24.88 -20.38 14.21
C ASN A 112 24.36 -19.83 12.86
N GLU A 113 23.39 -20.52 12.27
CA GLU A 113 22.80 -20.16 10.96
C GLU A 113 22.21 -18.75 10.95
N ALA A 114 21.65 -18.29 12.08
CA ALA A 114 21.11 -16.93 12.20
C ALA A 114 22.20 -15.84 12.13
N GLY A 115 23.45 -16.20 12.46
CA GLY A 115 24.61 -15.32 12.46
C GLY A 115 24.87 -14.62 13.81
N PRO A 116 26.06 -14.02 13.97
CA PRO A 116 26.37 -13.15 15.11
C PRO A 116 25.43 -11.93 15.17
N PRO A 117 25.36 -11.22 16.31
CA PRO A 117 24.60 -9.98 16.43
C PRO A 117 24.88 -9.00 15.29
N TYR A 118 23.80 -8.42 14.77
CA TYR A 118 23.79 -7.45 13.66
C TYR A 118 24.37 -7.96 12.34
N ARG A 119 24.34 -9.28 12.13
CA ARG A 119 24.73 -9.93 10.88
C ARG A 119 23.63 -10.87 10.43
N TYR A 120 23.42 -10.94 9.11
CA TYR A 120 22.44 -11.84 8.48
C TYR A 120 21.05 -11.74 9.13
N LEU A 121 20.37 -12.85 9.41
CA LEU A 121 19.05 -12.88 10.02
C LEU A 121 19.03 -12.25 11.43
N ASN A 122 20.14 -12.37 12.18
CA ASN A 122 20.28 -11.88 13.55
C ASN A 122 20.55 -10.37 13.60
N GLY A 123 19.58 -9.56 13.16
CA GLY A 123 19.64 -8.09 13.22
C GLY A 123 20.51 -7.43 12.14
N GLY A 124 20.92 -8.16 11.09
CA GLY A 124 21.45 -7.56 9.87
C GLY A 124 20.38 -6.77 9.10
N VAL A 125 20.78 -6.03 8.06
CA VAL A 125 19.86 -5.22 7.26
C VAL A 125 19.63 -5.87 5.90
N TRP A 126 18.40 -6.32 5.66
CA TRP A 126 17.96 -6.79 4.34
C TRP A 126 17.15 -5.72 3.61
N PRO A 127 17.47 -5.41 2.34
CA PRO A 127 16.89 -4.26 1.65
C PRO A 127 15.37 -4.33 1.45
N HIS A 128 14.75 -5.51 1.41
CA HIS A 128 13.29 -5.58 1.32
C HIS A 128 12.60 -5.01 2.57
N GLY A 129 13.24 -5.11 3.75
CA GLY A 129 12.75 -4.43 4.96
C GLY A 129 12.69 -2.92 4.79
N ASN A 130 13.61 -2.33 4.02
CA ASN A 130 13.60 -0.90 3.67
C ASN A 130 12.35 -0.54 2.87
N ALA A 131 12.01 -1.36 1.86
CA ALA A 131 10.81 -1.19 1.06
C ALA A 131 9.54 -1.31 1.93
N TRP A 132 9.44 -2.34 2.78
CA TRP A 132 8.30 -2.54 3.69
C TRP A 132 8.10 -1.39 4.66
N PHE A 133 9.19 -0.84 5.19
CA PHE A 133 9.11 0.32 6.07
C PHE A 133 8.69 1.59 5.31
N CYS A 134 9.15 1.79 4.08
CA CYS A 134 8.69 2.90 3.24
C CYS A 134 7.20 2.78 2.88
N LEU A 135 6.71 1.57 2.62
CA LEU A 135 5.30 1.29 2.41
C LEU A 135 4.46 1.54 3.67
N LEU A 136 4.97 1.16 4.84
CA LEU A 136 4.35 1.48 6.13
C LEU A 136 4.26 3.01 6.37
N LEU A 137 5.31 3.75 6.02
CA LEU A 137 5.32 5.21 6.08
C LEU A 137 4.27 5.83 5.16
N ASP A 138 4.16 5.34 3.93
CA ASP A 138 3.11 5.76 3.00
C ASP A 138 1.71 5.52 3.59
N ARG A 139 1.49 4.35 4.21
CA ARG A 139 0.20 4.01 4.83
C ARG A 139 -0.23 4.97 5.94
N VAL A 140 0.71 5.51 6.72
CA VAL A 140 0.41 6.52 7.77
C VAL A 140 0.35 7.96 7.23
N GLY A 141 0.49 8.15 5.91
CA GLY A 141 0.47 9.46 5.25
C GLY A 141 1.82 10.16 5.14
N ASP A 142 2.94 9.49 5.43
CA ASP A 142 4.30 10.05 5.41
C ASP A 142 5.08 9.65 4.13
N ARG A 143 4.39 9.72 2.97
CA ARG A 143 4.93 9.30 1.66
C ARG A 143 6.19 10.05 1.25
N ARG A 144 6.27 11.35 1.57
CA ARG A 144 7.45 12.18 1.26
C ARG A 144 8.69 11.64 1.96
N ARG A 145 8.56 11.32 3.25
CA ARG A 145 9.66 10.72 4.00
C ARG A 145 10.00 9.34 3.48
N ALA A 146 9.01 8.55 3.07
CA ALA A 146 9.24 7.25 2.45
C ALA A 146 10.11 7.38 1.19
N LEU A 147 9.81 8.33 0.29
CA LEU A 147 10.61 8.58 -0.91
C LEU A 147 12.02 9.10 -0.61
N GLU A 148 12.17 9.97 0.40
CA GLU A 148 13.48 10.43 0.86
C GLU A 148 14.34 9.26 1.36
N LEU A 149 13.77 8.40 2.22
CA LEU A 149 14.47 7.24 2.77
C LEU A 149 14.77 6.19 1.71
N LEU A 150 13.84 5.92 0.81
CA LEU A 150 14.06 4.98 -0.29
C LEU A 150 15.20 5.47 -1.20
N SER A 151 15.21 6.76 -1.53
CA SER A 151 16.29 7.39 -2.30
C SER A 151 17.62 7.36 -1.54
N ARG A 152 17.61 7.50 -0.21
CA ARG A 152 18.82 7.38 0.60
C ARG A 152 19.35 5.95 0.62
N TRP A 153 18.50 4.97 0.85
CA TRP A 153 18.95 3.59 1.07
C TRP A 153 19.18 2.81 -0.22
N ALA A 154 18.40 3.06 -1.27
CA ALA A 154 18.39 2.23 -2.47
C ALA A 154 19.00 2.90 -3.71
N ALA A 155 19.36 4.19 -3.66
CA ALA A 155 19.99 4.83 -4.80
C ALA A 155 21.36 4.20 -5.09
N VAL A 156 21.59 3.87 -6.37
CA VAL A 156 22.82 3.24 -6.87
C VAL A 156 24.08 3.95 -6.37
N ARG A 157 24.09 5.29 -6.36
CA ARG A 157 25.23 6.08 -5.85
C ARG A 157 25.58 5.78 -4.39
N ASN A 158 24.57 5.54 -3.54
CA ASN A 158 24.77 5.30 -2.11
C ASN A 158 25.19 3.85 -1.86
N VAL A 159 24.67 2.91 -2.67
CA VAL A 159 25.14 1.52 -2.67
C VAL A 159 26.61 1.46 -3.09
N LEU A 160 27.00 2.15 -4.16
CA LEU A 160 28.39 2.22 -4.63
C LEU A 160 29.34 2.87 -3.62
N ALA A 161 28.85 3.78 -2.77
CA ALA A 161 29.63 4.40 -1.72
C ALA A 161 29.88 3.46 -0.52
N SER A 162 29.19 2.31 -0.44
CA SER A 162 29.33 1.35 0.65
C SER A 162 30.53 0.41 0.42
N PRO A 163 31.21 -0.08 1.48
CA PRO A 163 32.31 -1.05 1.32
C PRO A 163 31.86 -2.31 0.58
N GLY A 164 32.53 -2.66 -0.51
CA GLY A 164 32.15 -3.80 -1.36
C GLY A 164 30.88 -3.58 -2.20
N GLY A 165 30.36 -2.36 -2.23
CA GLY A 165 29.19 -1.97 -3.01
C GLY A 165 29.42 -2.10 -4.52
N GLN A 166 28.35 -2.47 -5.22
CA GLN A 166 28.31 -2.54 -6.69
C GLN A 166 27.00 -1.93 -7.18
N ALA A 167 26.91 -1.58 -8.46
CA ALA A 167 25.68 -1.06 -9.07
C ALA A 167 24.66 -2.19 -9.28
N ALA A 168 24.18 -2.76 -8.17
CA ALA A 168 23.26 -3.88 -8.14
C ALA A 168 22.37 -3.80 -6.89
N MET A 169 21.36 -4.66 -6.83
CA MET A 169 20.68 -4.97 -5.57
C MET A 169 21.70 -5.51 -4.55
N PHE A 170 21.52 -5.25 -3.26
CA PHE A 170 22.56 -5.50 -2.26
C PHE A 170 22.02 -6.26 -1.03
N GLU A 171 22.91 -6.64 -0.11
CA GLU A 171 22.58 -7.05 1.25
C GLU A 171 23.71 -6.51 2.14
N TYR A 172 23.41 -5.87 3.26
CA TYR A 172 24.45 -5.46 4.19
C TYR A 172 24.85 -6.64 5.09
N ARG A 173 26.12 -7.04 5.03
CA ARG A 173 26.70 -8.11 5.87
C ARG A 173 26.71 -7.72 7.34
N VAL A 174 27.02 -6.46 7.63
CA VAL A 174 27.32 -5.95 8.97
C VAL A 174 26.54 -4.67 9.21
N ALA A 175 25.60 -4.74 10.14
CA ALA A 175 24.84 -3.59 10.63
C ALA A 175 25.29 -3.17 12.05
N ASP A 176 26.39 -3.73 12.55
CA ASP A 176 26.97 -3.39 13.84
C ASP A 176 27.73 -2.07 13.75
N LYS A 177 27.25 -1.05 14.46
CA LYS A 177 27.92 0.27 14.52
C LYS A 177 29.25 0.22 15.26
N ALA A 178 29.47 -0.78 16.10
CA ALA A 178 30.74 -0.96 16.80
C ALA A 178 31.86 -1.46 15.87
N ASP A 179 31.50 -2.13 14.77
CA ASP A 179 32.44 -2.59 13.73
C ASP A 179 32.66 -1.48 12.69
N SER A 180 33.47 -0.47 13.03
CA SER A 180 33.67 0.72 12.17
C SER A 180 34.25 0.43 10.78
N LEU A 181 34.97 -0.69 10.62
CA LEU A 181 35.55 -1.11 9.33
C LEU A 181 34.59 -1.97 8.50
N GLY A 182 33.72 -2.73 9.16
CA GLY A 182 32.74 -3.60 8.53
C GLY A 182 31.38 -2.95 8.30
N TYR A 183 31.02 -1.91 9.05
CA TYR A 183 29.71 -1.30 9.02
C TYR A 183 29.28 -0.88 7.62
N GLY A 184 28.12 -1.37 7.18
CA GLY A 184 27.60 -1.11 5.84
C GLY A 184 28.31 -1.88 4.73
N ARG A 185 29.14 -2.88 5.05
CA ARG A 185 29.73 -3.75 4.01
C ARG A 185 28.65 -4.53 3.28
N VAL A 186 28.66 -4.48 1.95
CA VAL A 186 27.78 -5.27 1.09
C VAL A 186 28.36 -6.68 0.91
N ASP A 187 27.54 -7.72 1.15
CA ASP A 187 27.95 -9.14 1.02
C ASP A 187 27.57 -9.73 -0.33
N LYS A 188 26.33 -9.46 -0.76
CA LYS A 188 25.71 -10.05 -1.95
C LYS A 188 25.28 -8.95 -2.91
N PRO A 189 26.21 -8.43 -3.73
CA PRO A 189 25.81 -7.64 -4.87
C PRO A 189 25.07 -8.59 -5.83
N GLN A 190 23.85 -8.24 -6.25
CA GLN A 190 22.87 -9.05 -7.01
C GLN A 190 21.83 -9.81 -6.19
N PHE A 191 21.46 -9.34 -4.99
CA PHE A 191 20.34 -9.91 -4.23
C PHE A 191 18.97 -9.56 -4.84
N THR A 192 18.61 -10.19 -5.95
CA THR A 192 17.46 -9.84 -6.81
C THR A 192 16.09 -10.03 -6.16
N TRP A 193 15.96 -10.84 -5.10
CA TRP A 193 14.66 -11.05 -4.45
C TRP A 193 14.08 -9.75 -3.86
N ALA A 194 14.94 -8.83 -3.40
CA ALA A 194 14.50 -7.51 -2.92
C ALA A 194 14.05 -6.57 -4.05
N ALA A 195 14.43 -6.84 -5.30
CA ALA A 195 14.11 -5.98 -6.46
C ALA A 195 12.60 -5.82 -6.65
N GLY A 196 11.84 -6.92 -6.51
CA GLY A 196 10.38 -6.89 -6.64
C GLY A 196 9.75 -5.94 -5.63
N TRP A 197 10.22 -5.94 -4.38
CA TRP A 197 9.72 -5.03 -3.34
C TRP A 197 10.10 -3.57 -3.58
N PHE A 198 11.28 -3.29 -4.13
CA PHE A 198 11.64 -1.93 -4.51
C PHE A 198 10.79 -1.41 -5.65
N LEU A 199 10.58 -2.20 -6.70
CA LEU A 199 9.71 -1.83 -7.82
C LEU A 199 8.27 -1.60 -7.33
N TYR A 200 7.75 -2.52 -6.51
CA TYR A 200 6.45 -2.39 -5.87
C TYR A 200 6.34 -1.11 -5.03
N ALA A 201 7.34 -0.82 -4.18
CA ALA A 201 7.36 0.42 -3.40
C ALA A 201 7.43 1.66 -4.29
N LEU A 202 8.18 1.65 -5.39
CA LEU A 202 8.23 2.77 -6.33
C LEU A 202 6.87 3.03 -6.98
N TYR A 203 6.15 1.99 -7.43
CA TYR A 203 4.79 2.15 -7.94
C TYR A 203 3.89 2.83 -6.89
N TRP A 204 3.86 2.30 -5.66
CA TRP A 204 3.02 2.83 -4.59
C TRP A 204 3.37 4.26 -4.19
N LEU A 205 4.66 4.58 -4.06
CA LEU A 205 5.14 5.89 -3.67
C LEU A 205 5.00 6.95 -4.76
N TYR A 206 4.93 6.56 -6.03
CA TYR A 206 4.56 7.46 -7.13
C TYR A 206 3.06 7.44 -7.44
N GLY A 207 2.28 6.72 -6.62
CA GLY A 207 0.82 6.76 -6.68
C GLY A 207 0.19 5.81 -7.69
N ILE A 208 0.93 4.87 -8.27
CA ILE A 208 0.36 3.77 -9.06
C ILE A 208 0.04 2.64 -8.09
N ARG A 209 -1.26 2.45 -7.82
CA ARG A 209 -1.73 1.57 -6.75
C ARG A 209 -2.63 0.47 -7.28
N GLU A 210 -2.75 -0.57 -6.47
CA GLU A 210 -3.65 -1.68 -6.72
C GLU A 210 -4.39 -2.09 -5.45
N ASN A 211 -5.51 -2.76 -5.67
CA ASN A 211 -6.18 -3.60 -4.70
C ASN A 211 -6.76 -4.80 -5.45
N ALA A 212 -7.35 -5.74 -4.71
CA ALA A 212 -7.94 -6.96 -5.27
C ALA A 212 -8.87 -6.77 -6.49
N TRP A 213 -9.44 -5.58 -6.66
CA TRP A 213 -10.42 -5.29 -7.70
C TRP A 213 -9.94 -4.32 -8.77
N ASN A 214 -8.97 -3.45 -8.47
CA ASN A 214 -8.65 -2.32 -9.34
C ASN A 214 -7.17 -1.91 -9.32
N ILE A 215 -6.71 -1.40 -10.46
CA ILE A 215 -5.59 -0.47 -10.54
C ILE A 215 -6.14 0.95 -10.46
N TYR A 216 -5.51 1.82 -9.67
CA TYR A 216 -5.92 3.20 -9.50
C TYR A 216 -4.72 4.11 -9.25
N LEU A 217 -4.91 5.40 -9.51
CA LEU A 217 -3.93 6.43 -9.23
C LEU A 217 -4.25 7.14 -7.90
N ASP A 218 -3.23 7.34 -7.08
CA ASP A 218 -3.25 8.21 -5.91
C ASP A 218 -2.03 9.14 -6.00
N PRO A 219 -2.06 10.13 -6.92
CA PRO A 219 -0.87 10.81 -7.38
C PRO A 219 -0.29 11.73 -6.30
N LEU A 220 1.05 11.71 -6.19
CA LEU A 220 1.81 12.67 -5.39
C LEU A 220 3.13 12.97 -6.10
N LEU A 221 3.43 14.26 -6.26
CA LEU A 221 4.75 14.72 -6.66
C LEU A 221 5.52 15.18 -5.41
N PRO A 222 6.74 14.66 -5.18
CA PRO A 222 7.63 15.18 -4.15
C PRO A 222 7.97 16.65 -4.34
N ASP A 223 8.32 17.31 -3.25
CA ASP A 223 8.73 18.72 -3.30
C ASP A 223 9.94 18.89 -4.26
N GLY A 224 9.83 19.85 -5.17
CA GLY A 224 10.86 20.13 -6.19
C GLY A 224 10.77 19.26 -7.45
N GLN A 225 9.96 18.19 -7.46
CA GLN A 225 9.71 17.41 -8.67
C GLN A 225 8.61 18.08 -9.51
N GLN A 226 8.93 18.42 -10.77
CA GLN A 226 7.99 19.12 -11.66
C GLN A 226 6.98 18.19 -12.33
N SER A 227 7.42 16.98 -12.68
CA SER A 227 6.60 15.97 -13.31
C SER A 227 7.10 14.57 -12.98
N PHE A 228 6.25 13.59 -13.22
CA PHE A 228 6.57 12.16 -13.22
C PHE A 228 6.03 11.55 -14.51
N GLU A 229 6.84 10.73 -15.14
CA GLU A 229 6.49 10.00 -16.35
C GLU A 229 6.91 8.54 -16.19
N ALA A 230 6.03 7.62 -16.56
CA ALA A 230 6.30 6.19 -16.58
C ALA A 230 5.49 5.50 -17.66
N THR A 231 6.03 4.40 -18.19
CA THR A 231 5.26 3.44 -18.98
C THR A 231 4.99 2.22 -18.12
N ILE A 232 3.72 1.89 -17.90
CA ILE A 232 3.31 0.70 -17.15
C ILE A 232 2.49 -0.23 -18.05
N TRP A 233 2.56 -1.54 -17.80
CA TRP A 233 1.79 -2.52 -18.53
C TRP A 233 0.46 -2.78 -17.82
N ILE A 234 -0.65 -2.43 -18.45
CA ILE A 234 -1.99 -2.64 -17.92
C ILE A 234 -2.77 -3.49 -18.92
N ARG A 235 -3.31 -4.64 -18.45
CA ARG A 235 -4.04 -5.59 -19.31
C ARG A 235 -3.28 -5.96 -20.60
N GLY A 236 -1.95 -6.14 -20.47
CA GLY A 236 -1.08 -6.49 -21.60
C GLY A 236 -0.80 -5.37 -22.60
N GLN A 237 -1.17 -4.12 -22.28
CA GLN A 237 -0.90 -2.95 -23.12
C GLN A 237 0.04 -1.97 -22.39
N PRO A 238 1.02 -1.36 -23.08
CA PRO A 238 1.79 -0.27 -22.51
C PRO A 238 0.90 0.97 -22.37
N VAL A 239 0.93 1.58 -21.20
CA VAL A 239 0.18 2.79 -20.86
C VAL A 239 1.16 3.85 -20.39
N GLU A 240 1.16 4.98 -21.06
CA GLU A 240 1.94 6.16 -20.65
C GLU A 240 1.21 6.87 -19.52
N VAL A 241 1.84 7.01 -18.36
CA VAL A 241 1.32 7.73 -17.21
C VAL A 241 2.15 8.99 -17.02
N ARG A 242 1.47 10.14 -17.02
CA ARG A 242 2.08 11.44 -16.75
C ARG A 242 1.37 12.13 -15.59
N LEU A 243 2.16 12.55 -14.60
CA LEU A 243 1.73 13.41 -13.51
C LEU A 243 2.47 14.73 -13.61
N ASP A 244 1.75 15.84 -13.54
CA ASP A 244 2.33 17.19 -13.50
C ASP A 244 1.53 18.12 -12.57
N GLY A 245 1.94 19.38 -12.47
CA GLY A 245 1.26 20.39 -11.65
C GLY A 245 1.75 20.42 -10.20
N LYS A 246 0.99 21.13 -9.35
CA LYS A 246 1.31 21.33 -7.93
C LYS A 246 0.04 21.32 -7.11
N GLY A 247 -0.01 20.49 -6.08
CA GLY A 247 -1.17 20.37 -5.20
C GLY A 247 -1.26 18.97 -4.61
N SER A 248 -2.32 18.73 -3.85
CA SER A 248 -2.60 17.42 -3.25
C SER A 248 -3.78 16.69 -3.88
N TRP A 249 -4.40 17.30 -4.90
CA TRP A 249 -5.63 16.80 -5.53
C TRP A 249 -5.49 16.77 -7.04
N ALA A 250 -6.22 15.86 -7.69
CA ALA A 250 -6.33 15.84 -9.14
C ALA A 250 -7.27 16.97 -9.58
N GLU A 251 -6.71 17.99 -10.23
CA GLU A 251 -7.48 19.09 -10.82
C GLU A 251 -8.07 18.68 -12.18
N ALA A 252 -7.32 17.89 -12.94
CA ALA A 252 -7.74 17.33 -14.21
C ALA A 252 -7.23 15.90 -14.37
N ILE A 253 -8.09 15.03 -14.90
CA ILE A 253 -7.77 13.64 -15.22
C ILE A 253 -8.15 13.41 -16.68
N ARG A 254 -7.25 12.79 -17.46
CA ARG A 254 -7.47 12.51 -18.87
C ARG A 254 -7.03 11.11 -19.22
N PHE A 255 -7.89 10.37 -19.92
CA PHE A 255 -7.54 9.12 -20.59
C PHE A 255 -7.59 9.37 -22.10
N ASP A 256 -6.48 9.16 -22.80
CA ASP A 256 -6.33 9.43 -24.23
C ASP A 256 -6.78 10.85 -24.61
N GLY A 257 -6.43 11.83 -23.78
CA GLY A 257 -6.81 13.24 -23.93
C GLY A 257 -8.24 13.58 -23.48
N THR A 258 -9.11 12.59 -23.32
CA THR A 258 -10.52 12.77 -22.94
C THR A 258 -10.65 12.97 -21.43
N PRO A 259 -11.32 14.05 -20.95
CA PRO A 259 -11.56 14.27 -19.53
C PRO A 259 -12.28 13.10 -18.84
N GLN A 260 -11.88 12.83 -17.59
CA GLN A 260 -12.45 11.77 -16.76
C GLN A 260 -12.71 12.27 -15.34
N ASN A 261 -13.66 11.64 -14.65
CA ASN A 261 -13.96 11.88 -13.24
C ASN A 261 -13.56 10.68 -12.37
N THR A 262 -12.49 9.96 -12.73
CA THR A 262 -12.01 8.79 -11.98
C THR A 262 -10.50 8.66 -12.06
N LEU A 263 -9.86 8.39 -10.93
CA LEU A 263 -8.48 7.91 -10.85
C LEU A 263 -8.41 6.37 -10.83
N VAL A 264 -9.55 5.69 -10.70
CA VAL A 264 -9.65 4.24 -10.80
C VAL A 264 -9.82 3.87 -12.27
N LEU A 265 -8.98 2.95 -12.76
CA LEU A 265 -9.05 2.50 -14.14
C LEU A 265 -10.28 1.59 -14.32
N PRO A 266 -11.19 1.89 -15.25
CA PRO A 266 -12.34 1.04 -15.51
C PRO A 266 -11.94 -0.37 -15.96
N SER A 267 -12.57 -1.39 -15.39
CA SER A 267 -12.30 -2.80 -15.65
C SER A 267 -12.83 -3.28 -17.01
N ALA A 268 -13.80 -2.56 -17.59
CA ALA A 268 -14.32 -2.83 -18.92
C ALA A 268 -13.47 -2.19 -20.03
N GLY A 269 -13.29 -2.90 -21.14
CA GLY A 269 -12.61 -2.40 -22.35
C GLY A 269 -11.08 -2.47 -22.31
N PRO A 270 -10.39 -1.98 -23.36
CA PRO A 270 -8.94 -1.87 -23.39
C PRO A 270 -8.44 -0.84 -22.37
N ALA A 271 -7.19 -0.97 -21.92
CA ALA A 271 -6.53 0.11 -21.16
C ALA A 271 -6.35 1.33 -22.09
N PRO A 272 -6.45 2.57 -21.57
CA PRO A 272 -6.09 3.74 -22.35
C PRO A 272 -4.61 3.68 -22.74
N ALA A 273 -4.24 4.27 -23.87
CA ALA A 273 -2.83 4.35 -24.27
C ALA A 273 -2.07 5.37 -23.42
N ALA A 274 -2.74 6.44 -22.99
CA ALA A 274 -2.17 7.49 -22.14
C ALA A 274 -3.12 7.93 -21.01
N ILE A 275 -2.55 8.12 -19.83
CA ILE A 275 -3.21 8.69 -18.65
C ILE A 275 -2.45 9.94 -18.22
N GLY A 276 -3.13 11.08 -18.23
CA GLY A 276 -2.61 12.35 -17.72
C GLY A 276 -3.35 12.78 -16.46
N VAL A 277 -2.62 13.15 -15.41
CA VAL A 277 -3.18 13.79 -14.21
C VAL A 277 -2.43 15.07 -13.91
N THR A 278 -3.17 16.18 -13.81
CA THR A 278 -2.64 17.47 -13.37
C THR A 278 -3.05 17.71 -11.93
N LEU A 279 -2.06 17.89 -11.06
CA LEU A 279 -2.23 18.20 -9.65
C LEU A 279 -2.54 19.68 -9.45
N GLY A 280 -3.49 19.97 -8.57
CA GLY A 280 -3.98 21.33 -8.30
C GLY A 280 -5.04 21.37 -7.22
N HIS A 281 -6.10 22.14 -7.47
CA HIS A 281 -7.26 22.27 -6.59
C HIS A 281 -8.44 21.44 -7.08
N LEU A 282 -9.32 21.02 -6.17
CA LEU A 282 -10.55 20.30 -6.52
C LEU A 282 -11.52 21.22 -7.27
N ARG A 283 -11.87 20.82 -8.50
CA ARG A 283 -12.85 21.55 -9.34
C ARG A 283 -14.14 20.77 -9.55
N GLU A 284 -14.02 19.46 -9.73
CA GLU A 284 -15.14 18.55 -9.91
C GLU A 284 -14.97 17.32 -9.01
N PRO A 285 -16.06 16.65 -8.63
CA PRO A 285 -15.96 15.36 -7.99
C PRO A 285 -15.23 14.34 -8.88
N TYR A 286 -14.41 13.50 -8.27
CA TYR A 286 -13.84 12.33 -8.93
C TYR A 286 -13.79 11.11 -8.00
N LEU A 287 -13.93 9.92 -8.58
CA LEU A 287 -13.72 8.66 -7.89
C LEU A 287 -12.21 8.47 -7.63
N ALA A 288 -11.81 8.49 -6.36
CA ALA A 288 -10.41 8.33 -5.97
C ALA A 288 -10.04 6.85 -5.75
N ARG A 289 -10.96 6.06 -5.19
CA ARG A 289 -10.74 4.64 -4.89
C ARG A 289 -12.07 3.88 -4.80
N ALA A 290 -12.07 2.62 -5.20
CA ALA A 290 -13.14 1.67 -4.97
C ALA A 290 -12.57 0.28 -4.61
N THR A 291 -13.27 -0.47 -3.75
CA THR A 291 -12.97 -1.89 -3.46
C THR A 291 -13.93 -2.86 -4.13
N ALA A 292 -14.58 -2.42 -5.20
CA ALA A 292 -15.28 -3.25 -6.19
C ALA A 292 -14.79 -2.82 -7.58
N ALA A 293 -14.85 -3.69 -8.58
CA ALA A 293 -14.37 -3.35 -9.91
C ALA A 293 -15.22 -2.21 -10.50
N VAL A 294 -14.58 -1.21 -11.11
CA VAL A 294 -15.28 -0.03 -11.65
C VAL A 294 -15.62 -0.24 -13.12
N GLY A 295 -16.90 -0.26 -13.47
CA GLY A 295 -17.34 -0.32 -14.86
C GLY A 295 -17.28 1.04 -15.56
N SER A 296 -17.84 2.08 -14.93
CA SER A 296 -17.79 3.46 -15.44
C SER A 296 -18.06 4.50 -14.34
N VAL A 297 -17.61 5.72 -14.58
CA VAL A 297 -17.86 6.89 -13.72
C VAL A 297 -18.28 8.06 -14.61
N ARG A 298 -19.37 8.73 -14.24
CA ARG A 298 -19.87 9.90 -14.95
C ARG A 298 -20.24 10.99 -13.96
N PHE A 299 -19.76 12.20 -14.17
CA PHE A 299 -20.25 13.38 -13.47
C PHE A 299 -21.13 14.20 -14.41
N SER A 300 -22.29 14.61 -13.93
CA SER A 300 -23.22 15.49 -14.63
C SER A 300 -23.27 16.82 -13.88
N PRO A 301 -22.59 17.87 -14.40
CA PRO A 301 -22.68 19.20 -13.83
C PRO A 301 -24.08 19.78 -14.10
N GLY A 302 -24.53 20.69 -13.26
CA GLY A 302 -25.82 21.37 -13.43
C GLY A 302 -26.39 21.90 -12.10
N PRO A 303 -27.67 22.34 -12.10
CA PRO A 303 -28.35 22.82 -10.89
C PRO A 303 -28.49 21.75 -9.80
N SER A 304 -28.45 20.48 -10.19
CA SER A 304 -28.47 19.31 -9.29
C SER A 304 -27.31 18.39 -9.68
N PRO A 305 -26.06 18.74 -9.29
CA PRO A 305 -24.88 18.00 -9.67
C PRO A 305 -24.96 16.55 -9.16
N GLN A 306 -24.66 15.60 -10.04
CA GLN A 306 -24.73 14.18 -9.72
C GLN A 306 -23.54 13.43 -10.29
N MET A 307 -23.00 12.49 -9.52
CA MET A 307 -22.04 11.50 -9.98
C MET A 307 -22.68 10.12 -10.00
N THR A 308 -22.57 9.42 -11.11
CA THR A 308 -23.02 8.04 -11.28
C THR A 308 -21.82 7.11 -11.38
N LEU A 309 -21.82 6.05 -10.57
CA LEU A 309 -20.78 5.02 -10.53
C LEU A 309 -21.40 3.67 -10.86
N CYS A 310 -20.78 2.95 -11.79
CA CYS A 310 -21.15 1.57 -12.09
C CYS A 310 -20.10 0.65 -11.46
N LEU A 311 -20.52 -0.15 -10.47
CA LEU A 311 -19.66 -1.01 -9.66
C LEU A 311 -19.99 -2.48 -9.90
N ILE A 312 -18.94 -3.31 -10.00
CA ILE A 312 -19.03 -4.73 -10.35
C ILE A 312 -18.38 -5.57 -9.24
N ALA A 313 -19.16 -6.44 -8.63
CA ALA A 313 -18.72 -7.43 -7.63
C ALA A 313 -19.80 -8.50 -7.43
N PHE A 314 -19.54 -9.60 -6.73
CA PHE A 314 -20.58 -10.60 -6.46
C PHE A 314 -21.61 -10.12 -5.42
N PRO A 315 -22.87 -10.60 -5.48
CA PRO A 315 -23.88 -10.29 -4.47
C PRO A 315 -23.44 -10.65 -3.05
N GLY A 316 -23.63 -9.73 -2.11
CA GLY A 316 -23.21 -9.84 -0.72
C GLY A 316 -21.82 -9.26 -0.44
N HIS A 317 -21.03 -8.92 -1.47
CA HIS A 317 -19.75 -8.25 -1.32
C HIS A 317 -19.91 -6.89 -0.65
N ARG A 318 -19.07 -6.58 0.33
CA ARG A 318 -19.03 -5.25 0.98
C ARG A 318 -17.98 -4.40 0.31
N SER A 319 -18.39 -3.34 -0.37
CA SER A 319 -17.49 -2.41 -1.04
C SER A 319 -17.42 -1.05 -0.35
N GLU A 320 -16.24 -0.45 -0.40
CA GLU A 320 -15.97 0.92 0.03
C GLU A 320 -15.59 1.75 -1.19
N THR A 321 -16.18 2.94 -1.27
CA THR A 321 -15.93 3.92 -2.33
C THR A 321 -15.52 5.24 -1.69
N LEU A 322 -14.45 5.84 -2.23
CA LEU A 322 -13.97 7.17 -1.83
C LEU A 322 -14.05 8.12 -3.02
N ILE A 323 -14.80 9.21 -2.84
CA ILE A 323 -14.88 10.33 -3.79
C ILE A 323 -14.22 11.55 -3.14
N HIS A 324 -13.40 12.26 -3.91
CA HIS A 324 -12.98 13.61 -3.55
C HIS A 324 -13.86 14.60 -4.27
N SER A 325 -14.37 15.59 -3.56
CA SER A 325 -15.34 16.54 -4.10
C SER A 325 -15.16 17.93 -3.50
N PRO A 326 -15.34 19.02 -4.28
CA PRO A 326 -15.45 20.37 -3.73
C PRO A 326 -16.78 20.60 -2.98
N TYR A 327 -17.77 19.71 -3.15
CA TYR A 327 -19.10 19.79 -2.56
C TYR A 327 -19.38 18.60 -1.63
N PRO A 328 -20.16 18.75 -0.56
CA PRO A 328 -20.60 17.61 0.24
C PRO A 328 -21.60 16.77 -0.54
N ALA A 329 -21.66 15.45 -0.29
CA ALA A 329 -22.79 14.64 -0.73
C ALA A 329 -24.02 14.95 0.14
N ARG A 330 -25.20 14.97 -0.50
CA ARG A 330 -26.51 15.13 0.16
C ARG A 330 -27.26 13.82 0.22
N GLU A 331 -27.18 13.03 -0.84
CA GLU A 331 -27.87 11.75 -0.98
C GLU A 331 -26.99 10.77 -1.76
N VAL A 332 -27.10 9.50 -1.40
CA VAL A 332 -26.48 8.40 -2.12
C VAL A 332 -27.54 7.32 -2.32
N HIS A 333 -27.72 6.87 -3.56
CA HIS A 333 -28.71 5.86 -3.93
C HIS A 333 -28.06 4.73 -4.73
N CYS A 334 -28.63 3.53 -4.67
CA CYS A 334 -28.38 2.43 -5.59
C CYS A 334 -29.71 2.04 -6.25
N GLY A 335 -29.85 2.32 -7.54
CA GLY A 335 -31.17 2.30 -8.19
C GLY A 335 -32.14 3.23 -7.47
N ASP A 336 -33.29 2.70 -7.03
CA ASP A 336 -34.32 3.45 -6.29
C ASP A 336 -34.12 3.42 -4.76
N SER A 337 -33.10 2.74 -4.26
CA SER A 337 -32.88 2.55 -2.82
C SER A 337 -31.81 3.50 -2.29
N ALA A 338 -32.13 4.24 -1.23
CA ALA A 338 -31.15 5.06 -0.53
C ALA A 338 -30.11 4.18 0.17
N ILE A 339 -28.83 4.55 0.08
CA ILE A 339 -27.75 3.95 0.86
C ILE A 339 -27.63 4.75 2.16
N PRO A 340 -27.80 4.13 3.33
CA PRO A 340 -27.70 4.85 4.60
C PRO A 340 -26.25 4.97 5.12
N SER A 341 -25.33 4.13 4.66
CA SER A 341 -23.96 4.08 5.16
C SER A 341 -23.00 4.90 4.29
N TRP A 342 -23.01 6.21 4.47
CA TRP A 342 -22.01 7.11 3.89
C TRP A 342 -21.78 8.32 4.79
N ARG A 343 -20.66 9.02 4.58
CA ARG A 343 -20.33 10.25 5.32
C ARG A 343 -19.50 11.22 4.52
N ASN A 344 -19.66 12.50 4.84
CA ASN A 344 -18.77 13.58 4.43
C ASN A 344 -17.68 13.77 5.49
N GLU A 345 -16.41 13.69 5.10
CA GLU A 345 -15.27 14.10 5.92
C GLU A 345 -14.69 15.41 5.34
N PRO A 346 -15.00 16.57 5.94
CA PRO A 346 -14.51 17.85 5.43
C PRO A 346 -13.00 17.99 5.65
N PHE A 347 -12.35 18.68 4.72
CA PHE A 347 -11.00 19.21 4.87
C PHE A 347 -10.94 20.64 4.31
N ARG A 348 -9.78 21.28 4.38
CA ARG A 348 -9.61 22.71 4.09
C ARG A 348 -10.28 23.17 2.79
N ASP A 349 -10.19 22.37 1.73
CA ASP A 349 -10.57 22.75 0.36
C ASP A 349 -11.57 21.76 -0.28
N GLY A 350 -12.37 21.04 0.52
CA GLY A 350 -13.35 20.10 -0.01
C GLY A 350 -13.78 19.00 0.98
N PHE A 351 -14.27 17.89 0.42
CA PHE A 351 -14.84 16.76 1.15
C PHE A 351 -14.29 15.43 0.62
N ARG A 352 -13.99 14.53 1.55
CA ARG A 352 -13.87 13.10 1.27
C ARG A 352 -15.22 12.47 1.54
N ILE A 353 -15.83 11.89 0.52
CA ILE A 353 -17.12 11.20 0.64
C ILE A 353 -16.83 9.71 0.65
N LEU A 354 -17.11 9.10 1.79
CA LEU A 354 -16.91 7.67 2.01
C LEU A 354 -18.27 6.98 1.97
N ILE A 355 -18.41 6.00 1.09
CA ILE A 355 -19.64 5.24 0.88
C ILE A 355 -19.33 3.77 1.14
N GLN A 356 -20.12 3.14 1.99
CA GLN A 356 -20.09 1.69 2.23
C GLN A 356 -21.35 1.08 1.62
N HIS A 357 -21.16 0.10 0.74
CA HIS A 357 -22.23 -0.53 -0.04
C HIS A 357 -22.15 -2.05 0.08
N VAL A 358 -23.30 -2.71 0.09
CA VAL A 358 -23.39 -4.17 -0.01
C VAL A 358 -24.01 -4.49 -1.36
N HIS A 359 -23.28 -5.21 -2.19
CA HIS A 359 -23.72 -5.52 -3.53
C HIS A 359 -24.99 -6.39 -3.51
N HIS A 360 -26.04 -5.95 -4.18
CA HIS A 360 -27.29 -6.72 -4.31
C HIS A 360 -27.30 -7.55 -5.60
N THR A 361 -26.66 -7.03 -6.64
CA THR A 361 -26.48 -7.70 -7.92
C THR A 361 -25.01 -7.72 -8.31
N GLU A 362 -24.70 -8.38 -9.42
CA GLU A 362 -23.33 -8.32 -9.97
C GLU A 362 -22.93 -6.93 -10.46
N LEU A 363 -23.90 -6.08 -10.76
CA LEU A 363 -23.74 -4.77 -11.36
C LEU A 363 -24.65 -3.76 -10.66
N ASP A 364 -24.08 -3.02 -9.71
CA ASP A 364 -24.82 -2.00 -8.98
C ASP A 364 -24.45 -0.60 -9.50
N THR A 365 -25.46 0.26 -9.65
CA THR A 365 -25.28 1.64 -10.09
C THR A 365 -25.56 2.59 -8.94
N LEU A 366 -24.51 3.24 -8.44
CA LEU A 366 -24.61 4.25 -7.40
C LEU A 366 -24.82 5.63 -8.01
N ALA A 367 -25.71 6.42 -7.42
CA ALA A 367 -25.91 7.83 -7.73
C ALA A 367 -25.64 8.68 -6.48
N VAL A 368 -24.67 9.59 -6.58
CA VAL A 368 -24.27 10.53 -5.51
C VAL A 368 -24.69 11.93 -5.93
N ARG A 369 -25.57 12.57 -5.15
CA ARG A 369 -26.04 13.93 -5.37
C ARG A 369 -25.33 14.91 -4.43
N PHE A 370 -24.91 16.06 -4.94
CA PHE A 370 -24.13 17.06 -4.20
C PHE A 370 -24.90 18.37 -3.91
#